data_AF-A0A0L0FFY6-F1
#
_entry.id   AF-A0A0L0FFY6-F1
#
_cell.length_a   1.000
_cell.length_b   1.000
_cell.length_c   1.000
_cell.angle_alpha   90.00
_cell.angle_beta   90.00
_cell.angle_gamma   90.00
#
_symmetry.space_group_name_H-M   'P 1'
#
loop_
_entity.id
_entity.type
_entity.pdbx_description
1 polymer ?
#
loop_
_entity_poly.entity_id
_entity_poly.type
_entity_poly.pdbx_seq_one_letter_code
_entity_poly.pdbx_strand_id
1 'polypeptide(L)'
;MVAERLMEDYNRALAHIMVDFDLFNETEIMSESVVKFSRKVTRSSKTRDGDAQKRLNKVVKDLRESFMADFEESVKDNWETPVTGDVIYDTVTMQKASAWYEVAYTQSPKNNKRPLLSFAWIPYKVLCAIKIHATPEPPPAY
;
A
#
# COMPACT_ATOMS: atom_id res chain seq x y z
N MET A 1 16.08 -3.13 -8.60
CA MET A 1 15.93 -2.05 -9.60
C MET A 1 14.47 -1.66 -9.89
N VAL A 2 13.59 -2.51 -10.43
CA VAL A 2 12.20 -2.09 -10.76
C VAL A 2 11.34 -1.84 -9.50
N ALA A 3 11.36 -2.76 -8.52
CA ALA A 3 10.58 -2.62 -7.29
C ALA A 3 11.03 -1.43 -6.42
N GLU A 4 12.33 -1.14 -6.35
CA GLU A 4 12.87 0.02 -5.63
C GLU A 4 12.37 1.34 -6.23
N ARG A 5 12.40 1.46 -7.57
CA ARG A 5 11.90 2.65 -8.27
C ARG A 5 10.39 2.84 -8.04
N LEU A 6 9.61 1.77 -8.15
CA LEU A 6 8.17 1.83 -7.87
C LEU A 6 7.87 2.25 -6.42
N MET A 7 8.68 1.75 -5.47
CA MET A 7 8.56 2.15 -4.07
C MET A 7 8.94 3.63 -3.88
N GLU A 8 9.96 4.15 -4.56
CA GLU A 8 10.30 5.58 -4.54
C GLU A 8 9.18 6.46 -5.11
N ASP A 9 8.58 6.04 -6.24
CA ASP A 9 7.46 6.75 -6.88
C ASP A 9 6.22 6.73 -5.97
N TYR A 10 5.92 5.58 -5.35
CA TYR A 10 4.85 5.46 -4.35
C TYR A 10 5.09 6.36 -3.15
N ASN A 11 6.29 6.33 -2.58
CA ASN A 11 6.67 7.13 -1.41
C ASN A 11 6.60 8.63 -1.72
N ARG A 12 6.97 9.03 -2.94
CA ARG A 12 6.85 10.42 -3.40
C ARG A 12 5.38 10.84 -3.49
N ALA A 13 4.53 10.02 -4.11
CA ALA A 13 3.11 10.29 -4.20
C ALA A 13 2.45 10.36 -2.82
N LEU A 14 2.80 9.45 -1.92
CA LEU A 14 2.31 9.45 -0.54
C LEU A 14 2.78 10.69 0.23
N ALA A 15 4.04 11.12 0.05
CA ALA A 15 4.56 12.33 0.66
C ALA A 15 3.83 13.60 0.15
N HIS A 16 3.43 13.64 -1.12
CA HIS A 16 2.59 14.74 -1.63
C HIS A 16 1.22 14.77 -0.95
N ILE A 17 0.57 13.61 -0.79
CA ILE A 17 -0.70 13.52 -0.03
C ILE A 17 -0.50 14.00 1.42
N MET A 18 0.59 13.57 2.07
CA MET A 18 0.92 14.01 3.42
C MET A 18 1.08 15.53 3.52
N VAL A 19 1.75 16.16 2.56
CA VAL A 19 1.93 17.61 2.53
C VAL A 19 0.60 18.33 2.27
N ASP A 20 -0.19 17.86 1.31
CA ASP A 20 -1.46 18.49 0.92
C ASP A 20 -2.51 18.45 2.03
N PHE A 21 -2.53 17.36 2.82
CA PHE A 21 -3.43 17.17 3.93
C PHE A 21 -2.81 17.47 5.31
N ASP A 22 -1.57 17.99 5.34
CA ASP A 22 -0.81 18.35 6.54
C ASP A 22 -0.72 17.19 7.57
N LEU A 23 -0.47 15.98 7.05
CA LEU A 23 -0.32 14.74 7.81
C LEU A 23 1.15 14.43 8.10
N PHE A 24 1.44 13.98 9.31
CA PHE A 24 2.81 13.73 9.78
C PHE A 24 3.17 12.25 9.87
N ASN A 25 2.18 11.37 9.76
CA ASN A 25 2.36 9.94 9.86
C ASN A 25 1.61 9.22 8.73
N GLU A 26 2.20 8.10 8.30
CA GLU A 26 1.62 7.20 7.31
C GLU A 26 0.40 6.46 7.86
N THR A 27 0.35 6.24 9.18
CA THR A 27 -0.71 5.48 9.85
C THR A 27 -2.09 6.09 9.67
N GLU A 28 -2.22 7.42 9.73
CA GLU A 28 -3.47 8.18 9.51
C GLU A 28 -4.00 8.03 8.08
N ILE A 29 -3.09 7.92 7.12
CA ILE A 29 -3.43 7.68 5.72
C ILE A 29 -3.91 6.24 5.56
N MET A 30 -3.19 5.30 6.17
CA MET A 30 -3.50 3.88 6.03
C MET A 30 -4.77 3.47 6.78
N SER A 31 -5.07 4.11 7.91
CA SER A 31 -6.33 3.93 8.65
C SER A 31 -7.52 4.62 7.98
N GLU A 32 -7.29 5.44 6.95
CA GLU A 32 -8.30 6.28 6.29
C GLU A 32 -9.10 7.13 7.30
N SER A 33 -8.46 7.49 8.41
CA SER A 33 -9.10 8.17 9.53
C SER A 33 -8.14 9.18 10.14
N VAL A 34 -8.46 10.46 9.93
CA VAL A 34 -7.73 11.58 10.51
C VAL A 34 -8.56 12.15 11.64
N VAL A 35 -8.01 12.14 12.85
CA VAL A 35 -8.72 12.62 14.05
C VAL A 35 -9.05 14.10 13.93
N LYS A 36 -8.13 14.89 13.34
CA LYS A 36 -8.32 16.33 13.15
C LYS A 36 -7.46 16.86 12.02
N PHE A 37 -8.08 17.45 11.01
CA PHE A 37 -7.36 18.16 9.97
C PHE A 37 -6.80 19.48 10.50
N SER A 38 -5.64 19.88 9.98
CA SER A 38 -5.04 21.15 10.37
C SER A 38 -5.87 22.33 9.87
N ARG A 39 -5.68 23.49 10.51
CA ARG A 39 -6.36 24.73 10.11
C ARG A 39 -6.01 25.17 8.68
N LYS A 40 -4.89 24.71 8.12
CA LYS A 40 -4.47 25.04 6.75
C LYS A 40 -5.38 24.36 5.73
N VAL A 41 -5.68 23.08 5.95
CA VAL A 41 -6.54 22.25 5.10
C VAL A 41 -7.99 22.73 5.14
N THR A 42 -8.47 23.09 6.33
CA THR A 42 -9.88 23.49 6.55
C THR A 42 -10.16 24.94 6.16
N ARG A 43 -9.20 25.88 6.31
CA ARG A 43 -9.36 27.27 5.84
C ARG A 43 -9.28 27.39 4.31
N SER A 44 -8.40 26.62 3.66
CA SER A 44 -8.17 26.75 2.21
C SER A 44 -9.38 26.36 1.36
N SER A 45 -10.33 25.63 1.91
CA SER A 45 -11.38 24.97 1.14
C SER A 45 -12.81 25.39 1.53
N LYS A 46 -13.00 26.21 2.58
CA LYS A 46 -14.31 26.38 3.26
C LYS A 46 -15.00 25.05 3.59
N THR A 47 -14.29 23.91 3.57
CA THR A 47 -14.89 22.59 3.71
C THR A 47 -14.75 22.09 5.14
N ARG A 48 -15.79 21.41 5.62
CA ARG A 48 -15.81 20.83 6.97
C ARG A 48 -14.87 19.62 7.01
N ASP A 49 -14.39 19.24 8.20
CA ASP A 49 -13.48 18.10 8.39
C ASP A 49 -13.96 16.82 7.66
N GLY A 50 -15.28 16.57 7.61
CA GLY A 50 -15.85 15.44 6.88
C GLY A 50 -15.65 15.47 5.36
N ASP A 51 -15.62 16.65 4.73
CA ASP A 51 -15.36 16.78 3.30
C ASP A 51 -13.87 16.64 2.98
N ALA A 52 -13.00 17.10 3.90
CA ALA A 52 -11.57 16.87 3.82
C ALA A 52 -11.24 15.38 3.93
N GLN A 53 -11.91 14.65 4.85
CA GLN A 53 -11.76 13.21 4.99
C GLN A 53 -12.18 12.47 3.71
N LYS A 54 -13.32 12.81 3.11
CA LYS A 54 -13.78 12.20 1.86
C LYS A 54 -12.77 12.39 0.71
N ARG A 55 -12.18 13.60 0.62
CA ARG A 55 -11.13 13.89 -0.36
C ARG A 55 -9.87 13.08 -0.11
N LEU A 56 -9.42 12.99 1.14
CA LEU A 56 -8.28 12.15 1.51
C LEU A 56 -8.53 10.69 1.12
N ASN A 57 -9.65 10.11 1.53
CA ASN A 57 -9.98 8.72 1.24
C ASN A 57 -10.03 8.46 -0.26
N LYS A 58 -10.57 9.39 -1.05
CA LYS A 58 -10.56 9.28 -2.52
C LYS A 58 -9.14 9.26 -3.07
N VAL A 59 -8.29 10.23 -2.70
CA VAL A 59 -6.92 10.31 -3.24
C VAL A 59 -6.08 9.09 -2.83
N VAL A 60 -6.24 8.60 -1.60
CA VAL A 60 -5.57 7.39 -1.11
C VAL A 60 -6.04 6.15 -1.86
N LYS A 61 -7.36 6.06 -2.11
CA LYS A 61 -7.94 4.98 -2.90
C LYS A 61 -7.40 5.00 -4.33
N ASP A 62 -7.43 6.15 -5.00
CA ASP A 62 -6.93 6.32 -6.37
C ASP A 62 -5.42 5.95 -6.46
N LEU A 63 -4.62 6.34 -5.46
CA LEU A 63 -3.21 5.93 -5.35
C LEU A 63 -3.07 4.40 -5.27
N ARG A 64 -3.79 3.76 -4.35
CA ARG A 64 -3.74 2.30 -4.18
C ARG A 64 -4.18 1.57 -5.45
N GLU A 65 -5.24 2.04 -6.11
CA GLU A 65 -5.73 1.47 -7.35
C GLU A 65 -4.73 1.61 -8.50
N SER A 66 -4.05 2.76 -8.62
CA SER A 66 -3.00 2.96 -9.64
C SER A 66 -1.85 1.98 -9.46
N PHE A 67 -1.31 1.85 -8.25
CA PHE A 67 -0.20 0.94 -8.00
C PHE A 67 -0.63 -0.53 -7.99
N MET A 68 -1.88 -0.83 -7.65
CA MET A 68 -2.43 -2.17 -7.84
C MET A 68 -2.58 -2.50 -9.33
N ALA A 69 -2.98 -1.55 -10.17
CA ALA A 69 -3.02 -1.75 -11.61
C ALA A 69 -1.62 -2.03 -12.17
N ASP A 70 -0.59 -1.28 -11.75
CA ASP A 70 0.81 -1.57 -12.10
C ASP A 70 1.28 -2.93 -11.55
N PHE A 71 0.76 -3.33 -10.38
CA PHE A 71 1.00 -4.64 -9.80
C PHE A 71 0.42 -5.73 -10.71
N GLU A 72 -0.84 -5.62 -11.11
CA GLU A 72 -1.60 -6.60 -11.88
C GLU A 72 -1.29 -6.60 -13.38
N GLU A 73 -0.94 -5.47 -13.98
CA GLU A 73 -0.62 -5.35 -15.42
C GLU A 73 0.52 -6.29 -15.80
N SER A 74 1.53 -6.44 -14.95
CA SER A 74 2.63 -7.38 -15.20
C SER A 74 2.26 -8.86 -14.94
N VAL A 75 1.02 -9.14 -14.56
CA VAL A 75 0.56 -10.47 -14.13
C VAL A 75 -0.58 -10.98 -15.01
N LYS A 76 -1.30 -10.09 -15.71
CA LYS A 76 -2.41 -10.42 -16.60
C LYS A 76 -2.09 -11.44 -17.71
N ASP A 77 -0.82 -11.65 -18.04
CA ASP A 77 -0.42 -12.67 -19.02
C ASP A 77 -0.39 -14.11 -18.47
N ASN A 78 -0.50 -14.33 -17.15
CA ASN A 78 -0.30 -15.63 -16.51
C ASN A 78 -1.47 -16.11 -15.60
N TRP A 79 -2.62 -15.42 -15.61
CA TRP A 79 -3.77 -15.82 -14.79
C TRP A 79 -4.49 -17.02 -15.42
N GLU A 80 -4.04 -18.24 -15.09
CA GLU A 80 -4.94 -19.39 -15.17
C GLU A 80 -6.01 -19.26 -14.07
N THR A 81 -7.27 -19.33 -14.51
CA THR A 81 -8.52 -19.09 -13.79
C THR A 81 -8.64 -19.72 -12.39
N PRO A 82 -9.43 -19.11 -11.49
CA PRO A 82 -9.58 -19.56 -10.11
C PRO A 82 -10.47 -20.81 -10.02
N VAL A 83 -9.94 -21.89 -9.44
CA VAL A 83 -10.74 -23.02 -8.96
C VAL A 83 -10.88 -22.87 -7.44
N THR A 84 -12.06 -22.38 -7.04
CA THR A 84 -12.71 -22.65 -5.74
C THR A 84 -11.90 -22.37 -4.47
N GLY A 85 -12.22 -21.25 -3.78
CA GLY A 85 -11.93 -21.07 -2.35
C GLY A 85 -10.50 -20.67 -1.98
N ASP A 86 -9.49 -21.19 -2.68
CA ASP A 86 -8.08 -20.86 -2.48
C ASP A 86 -7.54 -20.22 -3.77
N VAL A 87 -7.35 -18.90 -3.76
CA VAL A 87 -6.71 -18.20 -4.88
C VAL A 87 -5.22 -18.54 -4.85
N ILE A 88 -4.83 -19.56 -5.62
CA ILE A 88 -3.43 -19.86 -5.88
C ILE A 88 -2.93 -18.83 -6.89
N TYR A 89 -2.14 -17.89 -6.41
CA TYR A 89 -1.43 -16.95 -7.27
C TYR A 89 -0.28 -17.67 -8.00
N ASP A 90 0.00 -17.29 -9.24
CA ASP A 90 1.14 -17.86 -9.96
C ASP A 90 2.48 -17.51 -9.27
N THR A 91 3.54 -18.25 -9.59
CA THR A 91 4.87 -18.05 -9.00
C THR A 91 5.42 -16.64 -9.27
N VAL A 92 5.10 -16.04 -10.41
CA VAL A 92 5.58 -14.71 -10.81
C VAL A 92 4.96 -13.62 -9.92
N THR A 93 3.67 -13.73 -9.65
CA THR A 93 2.89 -12.86 -8.76
C THR A 93 3.45 -12.94 -7.35
N MET A 94 3.69 -14.16 -6.86
CA MET A 94 4.24 -14.38 -5.53
C MET A 94 5.66 -13.82 -5.39
N GLN A 95 6.51 -14.01 -6.41
CA GLN A 95 7.85 -13.44 -6.46
C GLN A 95 7.81 -11.91 -6.49
N LYS A 96 6.92 -11.31 -7.28
CA LYS A 96 6.75 -9.85 -7.35
C LYS A 96 6.30 -9.26 -6.02
N ALA A 97 5.29 -9.87 -5.38
CA ALA A 97 4.84 -9.46 -4.06
C ALA A 97 5.95 -9.58 -3.00
N SER A 98 6.72 -10.67 -3.05
CA SER A 98 7.88 -10.88 -2.17
C SER A 98 8.96 -9.82 -2.39
N ALA A 99 9.25 -9.46 -3.65
CA ALA A 99 10.19 -8.41 -3.98
C ALA A 99 9.73 -7.04 -3.46
N TRP A 100 8.43 -6.73 -3.56
CA TRP A 100 7.85 -5.49 -3.02
C TRP A 100 7.91 -5.44 -1.48
N TYR A 101 7.69 -6.58 -0.83
CA TYR A 101 7.88 -6.74 0.61
C TYR A 101 9.33 -6.51 1.00
N GLU A 102 10.26 -7.18 0.32
CA GLU A 102 11.68 -7.09 0.60
C GLU A 102 12.19 -5.65 0.46
N VAL A 103 11.90 -4.97 -0.65
CA VAL A 103 12.36 -3.58 -0.84
C VAL A 103 11.74 -2.60 0.15
N ALA A 104 10.52 -2.83 0.64
CA ALA A 104 9.89 -1.96 1.63
C ALA A 104 10.53 -2.13 3.03
N TYR A 105 10.88 -3.36 3.41
CA TYR A 105 11.32 -3.69 4.78
C TYR A 105 12.82 -3.89 4.96
N THR A 106 13.60 -4.03 3.88
CA THR A 106 15.07 -4.19 3.95
C THR A 106 15.84 -2.90 3.69
N GLN A 107 15.15 -1.77 3.53
CA GLN A 107 15.79 -0.47 3.33
C GLN A 107 16.74 -0.14 4.48
N SER A 108 18.03 0.06 4.14
CA SER A 108 19.00 0.50 5.14
C SER A 108 18.58 1.89 5.65
N PRO A 109 18.48 2.12 6.98
CA PRO A 109 18.10 3.41 7.56
C PRO A 109 19.10 4.55 7.27
N LYS A 110 20.16 4.29 6.50
CA LYS A 110 21.19 5.28 6.16
C LYS A 110 20.69 6.43 5.28
N ASN A 111 19.63 6.25 4.48
CA ASN A 111 19.17 7.27 3.52
C ASN A 111 17.80 7.89 3.79
N ASN A 112 16.89 7.23 4.52
CA ASN A 112 15.54 7.75 4.75
C ASN A 112 15.30 8.03 6.23
N LYS A 113 15.13 9.31 6.59
CA LYS A 113 14.86 9.74 7.97
C LYS A 113 13.56 9.15 8.55
N ARG A 114 12.64 8.65 7.71
CA ARG A 114 11.50 7.79 8.06
C ARG A 114 11.14 6.93 6.84
N PRO A 115 11.42 5.63 6.81
CA PRO A 115 10.95 4.77 5.72
C PRO A 115 9.42 4.65 5.78
N LEU A 116 8.76 4.92 4.65
CA LEU A 116 7.34 4.63 4.45
C LEU A 116 7.21 3.14 4.10
N LEU A 117 6.28 2.45 4.76
CA LEU A 117 6.21 0.98 4.76
C LEU A 117 4.98 0.44 4.05
N SER A 118 4.01 1.29 3.70
CA SER A 118 2.73 0.84 3.15
C SER A 118 2.80 0.36 1.71
N PHE A 119 3.93 0.56 1.02
CA PHE A 119 4.13 0.05 -0.34
C PHE A 119 3.88 -1.47 -0.43
N ALA A 120 4.41 -2.24 0.53
CA ALA A 120 4.22 -3.69 0.57
C ALA A 120 2.77 -4.11 0.87
N TRP A 121 1.91 -3.19 1.34
CA TRP A 121 0.52 -3.49 1.65
C TRP A 121 -0.38 -3.46 0.42
N ILE A 122 0.10 -2.95 -0.71
CA ILE A 122 -0.64 -2.98 -1.98
C ILE A 122 -0.98 -4.44 -2.33
N PRO A 123 -0.01 -5.37 -2.48
CA PRO A 123 -0.30 -6.78 -2.78
C PRO A 123 -0.58 -7.64 -1.52
N TYR A 124 -1.18 -7.09 -0.45
CA TYR A 124 -1.30 -7.82 0.83
C TYR A 124 -2.00 -9.19 0.70
N LYS A 125 -2.99 -9.32 -0.19
CA LYS A 125 -3.69 -10.60 -0.43
C LYS A 125 -2.74 -11.69 -0.92
N VAL A 126 -1.81 -11.34 -1.81
CA VAL A 126 -0.79 -12.25 -2.32
C VAL A 126 0.18 -12.63 -1.20
N LEU A 127 0.61 -11.67 -0.39
CA LEU A 127 1.48 -11.93 0.76
C LEU A 127 0.82 -12.86 1.79
N CYS A 128 -0.48 -12.66 2.06
CA CYS A 128 -1.26 -13.56 2.91
C CYS A 128 -1.30 -14.98 2.33
N ALA A 129 -1.54 -15.13 1.03
CA ALA A 129 -1.54 -16.44 0.36
C ALA A 129 -0.16 -17.11 0.44
N ILE A 130 0.92 -16.39 0.16
CA ILE A 130 2.30 -16.90 0.31
C ILE A 130 2.52 -17.42 1.73
N LYS A 131 2.10 -16.66 2.76
CA LYS A 131 2.28 -17.07 4.14
C LYS A 131 1.50 -18.35 4.45
N ILE A 132 0.24 -18.44 4.04
CA ILE A 132 -0.61 -19.63 4.23
C ILE A 132 0.04 -20.86 3.58
N HIS A 133 0.54 -20.74 2.34
CA HIS A 133 1.22 -21.85 1.65
C HIS A 133 2.59 -22.19 2.24
N ALA A 134 3.29 -21.23 2.85
CA ALA A 134 4.61 -21.44 3.45
C ALA A 134 4.55 -22.07 4.85
N THR A 135 3.43 -21.95 5.57
CA THR A 135 3.22 -22.60 6.87
C THR A 135 2.35 -23.85 6.71
N PRO A 136 2.92 -25.07 6.74
CA PRO A 136 2.14 -26.31 6.68
C PRO A 136 1.32 -26.60 7.95
N GLU A 137 1.48 -25.80 9.02
CA GLU A 137 0.72 -25.97 10.27
C GLU A 137 -0.27 -24.82 10.49
N PRO A 138 -1.50 -25.12 10.97
CA PRO A 138 -2.46 -24.10 11.34
C PRO A 138 -1.91 -23.24 12.48
N PRO A 139 -2.23 -21.93 12.52
CA PRO A 139 -1.82 -21.07 13.62
C PRO A 139 -2.35 -21.63 14.95
N PRO A 140 -1.58 -21.53 16.05
CA PRO A 140 -2.06 -21.98 17.35
C PRO A 140 -3.35 -21.26 17.69
N ALA A 141 -4.37 -22.03 18.07
CA ALA A 141 -5.61 -21.48 18.60
C ALA A 141 -5.27 -20.72 19.90
N TYR A 142 -5.49 -19.41 19.89
CA TYR A 142 -5.43 -18.56 21.08
C TYR A 142 -6.74 -18.63 21.85
#